data_AF-E4WTW4-F1
#
_entry.id   AF-E4WTW4-F1
#
_cell.length_a   1.000
_cell.length_b   1.000
_cell.length_c   1.000
_cell.angle_alpha   90.00
_cell.angle_beta   90.00
_cell.angle_gamma   90.00
#
_symmetry.space_group_name_H-M   'P 1'
#
loop_
_entity.id
_entity.type
_entity.pdbx_description
1 polymer ?
#
loop_
_entity_poly.entity_id
_entity_poly.type
_entity_poly.pdbx_seq_one_letter_code
_entity_poly.pdbx_strand_id
1 'polypeptide(L)'
;MSTSITSTSISEKNKDPSTLKWLFLTHQISPLDHVFDVSDNVFIAISNWYSPLFIAIEKCVAFPEERENQLEYVLIKNSCELDAATTILSSGSSPVASFQFEAFQFTQSTSPISIECEISVCEADNCNVCENRRRRRSLNNSHTEKIKATIITQP
;
A
#
# COMPACT_ATOMS: atom_id res chain seq x y z
N MET A 1 16.09 7.88 -16.65
CA MET A 1 14.99 8.77 -16.24
C MET A 1 14.23 8.03 -15.16
N SER A 2 14.44 8.43 -13.91
CA SER A 2 13.91 7.75 -12.73
C SER A 2 12.50 8.27 -12.44
N THR A 3 11.49 7.41 -12.46
CA THR A 3 10.13 7.73 -12.02
C THR A 3 10.03 7.45 -10.52
N SER A 4 9.42 8.37 -9.79
CA SER A 4 9.20 8.23 -8.35
C SER A 4 7.70 8.22 -8.08
N ILE A 5 7.17 7.11 -7.55
CA ILE A 5 5.82 7.05 -6.98
C ILE A 5 5.83 7.58 -5.54
N THR A 6 4.78 8.32 -5.18
CA THR A 6 4.57 8.85 -3.82
C THR A 6 3.26 8.29 -3.28
N SER A 7 3.28 7.73 -2.07
CA SER A 7 2.08 7.34 -1.33
C SER A 7 1.36 8.58 -0.79
N THR A 8 0.03 8.66 -0.91
CA THR A 8 -0.78 9.78 -0.39
C THR A 8 -1.84 9.26 0.57
N SER A 9 -1.99 9.94 1.69
CA SER A 9 -2.82 9.59 2.85
C SER A 9 -4.30 9.99 2.74
N ILE A 10 -5.09 9.41 3.65
CA ILE A 10 -6.56 9.47 3.79
C ILE A 10 -7.04 10.85 4.26
N SER A 11 -8.21 11.28 3.77
CA SER A 11 -8.83 12.58 4.08
C SER A 11 -9.60 12.58 5.40
N GLU A 12 -9.36 13.60 6.24
CA GLU A 12 -10.27 14.03 7.30
C GLU A 12 -10.81 15.45 7.10
N LYS A 13 -12.05 15.63 7.54
CA LYS A 13 -12.93 16.78 7.28
C LYS A 13 -12.53 18.05 8.05
N ASN A 14 -12.76 19.19 7.39
CA ASN A 14 -13.04 20.52 7.95
C ASN A 14 -12.03 21.10 8.96
N LYS A 15 -11.19 22.04 8.51
CA LYS A 15 -10.65 23.08 9.40
C LYS A 15 -10.33 24.40 8.68
N ASP A 16 -10.73 25.49 9.33
CA ASP A 16 -10.81 26.88 8.85
C ASP A 16 -9.53 27.44 8.19
N PRO A 17 -9.65 28.34 7.20
CA PRO A 17 -8.53 28.83 6.38
C PRO A 17 -7.66 29.91 7.03
N SER A 18 -7.88 30.28 8.30
CA SER A 18 -7.17 31.39 8.97
C SER A 18 -5.99 30.99 9.86
N THR A 19 -5.71 29.69 10.05
CA THR A 19 -4.58 29.20 10.87
C THR A 19 -3.35 28.78 10.06
N LEU A 20 -3.30 29.10 8.76
CA LEU A 20 -2.20 28.73 7.87
C LEU A 20 -0.92 29.56 8.16
N LYS A 21 -0.13 29.10 9.13
CA LYS A 21 1.28 29.48 9.25
C LYS A 21 2.04 28.85 8.09
N TRP A 22 2.49 29.69 7.16
CA TRP A 22 3.39 29.32 6.08
C TRP A 22 4.71 28.76 6.65
N LEU A 23 4.86 27.44 6.59
CA LEU A 23 6.14 26.75 6.83
C LEU A 23 6.56 26.08 5.52
N PHE A 24 7.21 26.85 4.66
CA PHE A 24 8.13 26.27 3.67
C PHE A 24 9.47 26.06 4.35
N LEU A 25 9.76 24.81 4.74
CA LEU A 25 11.10 24.30 5.06
C LEU A 25 11.10 22.78 4.81
N THR A 26 12.10 22.33 4.08
CA THR A 26 12.38 20.95 3.70
C THR A 26 12.65 20.06 4.92
N HIS A 27 11.76 19.11 5.24
CA HIS A 27 12.06 17.82 5.87
C HIS A 27 10.78 16.99 6.00
N GLN A 28 10.90 15.68 5.79
CA GLN A 28 9.99 14.69 6.37
C GLN A 28 9.59 15.11 7.79
N ILE A 29 8.30 15.19 8.11
CA ILE A 29 7.67 14.95 9.43
C ILE A 29 6.19 15.34 9.30
N SER A 30 5.37 14.31 9.11
CA SER A 30 4.23 14.09 9.97
C SER A 30 4.23 12.59 10.23
N PRO A 31 4.70 12.08 11.37
CA PRO A 31 4.16 10.84 11.87
C PRO A 31 2.71 11.19 12.23
N LEU A 32 1.83 11.15 11.23
CA LEU A 32 0.49 10.74 11.55
C LEU A 32 0.67 9.27 11.88
N ASP A 33 0.99 8.98 13.13
CA ASP A 33 1.07 7.61 13.61
C ASP A 33 -0.34 7.05 13.37
N HIS A 34 -0.48 6.29 12.29
CA HIS A 34 -1.71 5.60 11.96
C HIS A 34 -1.81 4.46 12.94
N VAL A 35 -2.30 4.78 14.13
CA VAL A 35 -2.58 3.85 15.22
C VAL A 35 -3.91 3.19 14.92
N PHE A 36 -3.90 1.86 14.92
CA PHE A 36 -5.08 1.04 14.75
C PHE A 36 -5.18 0.09 15.93
N ASP A 37 -6.39 -0.13 16.41
CA ASP A 37 -6.65 -1.20 17.37
C ASP A 37 -6.63 -2.54 16.62
N VAL A 38 -6.23 -3.62 17.29
CA VAL A 38 -6.34 -4.96 16.70
C VAL A 38 -7.80 -5.20 16.28
N SER A 39 -7.99 -5.74 15.08
CA SER A 39 -9.29 -5.93 14.43
C SER A 39 -9.85 -4.71 13.67
N ASP A 40 -9.20 -3.54 13.73
CA ASP A 40 -9.57 -2.41 12.88
C ASP A 40 -9.32 -2.72 11.40
N ASN A 41 -10.20 -2.24 10.52
CA ASN A 41 -9.96 -2.33 9.08
C ASN A 41 -9.02 -1.21 8.63
N VAL A 42 -7.84 -1.57 8.17
CA VAL A 42 -6.84 -0.65 7.61
C VAL A 42 -7.05 -0.57 6.10
N PHE A 43 -7.26 0.64 5.58
CA PHE A 43 -7.43 0.89 4.16
C PHE A 43 -6.17 1.46 3.55
N ILE A 44 -5.65 0.83 2.50
CA ILE A 44 -4.49 1.30 1.73
C ILE A 44 -4.94 1.65 0.33
N ALA A 45 -4.65 2.88 -0.09
CA ALA A 45 -4.88 3.36 -1.44
C ALA A 45 -3.55 3.83 -2.06
N ILE A 46 -3.37 3.51 -3.33
CA ILE A 46 -2.17 3.75 -4.11
C ILE A 46 -2.63 4.40 -5.40
N SER A 47 -2.06 5.54 -5.75
CA SER A 47 -2.56 6.32 -6.87
C SER A 47 -1.44 6.92 -7.70
N ASN A 48 -1.62 6.85 -9.00
CA ASN A 48 -0.73 7.40 -10.01
C ASN A 48 -1.23 8.80 -10.38
N TRP A 49 -0.73 9.83 -9.69
CA TRP A 49 -1.14 11.21 -9.98
C TRP A 49 -0.59 11.78 -11.28
N TYR A 50 0.48 11.20 -11.81
CA TYR A 50 1.24 11.77 -12.92
C TYR A 50 0.84 11.20 -14.29
N SER A 51 0.15 10.06 -14.31
CA SER A 51 -0.19 9.35 -15.54
C SER A 51 -1.54 8.66 -15.41
N PRO A 52 -2.33 8.60 -16.50
CA PRO A 52 -3.59 7.86 -16.53
C PRO A 52 -3.41 6.33 -16.59
N LEU A 53 -2.17 5.85 -16.56
CA LEU A 53 -1.89 4.40 -16.52
C LEU A 53 -2.39 3.79 -15.21
N PHE A 54 -2.87 2.55 -15.32
CA PHE A 54 -3.47 1.82 -14.23
C PHE A 54 -2.40 1.26 -13.29
N ILE A 55 -2.79 1.05 -12.04
CA ILE A 55 -1.96 0.38 -11.03
C ILE A 55 -2.55 -0.99 -10.75
N ALA A 56 -1.73 -2.02 -10.83
CA ALA A 56 -2.05 -3.36 -10.35
C ALA A 56 -1.21 -3.70 -9.12
N ILE A 57 -1.85 -4.24 -8.09
CA ILE A 57 -1.18 -4.76 -6.88
C ILE A 57 -0.75 -6.19 -7.15
N GLU A 58 0.54 -6.50 -6.99
CA GLU A 58 1.08 -7.84 -7.26
C GLU A 58 1.41 -8.62 -5.99
N LYS A 59 1.98 -7.93 -4.99
CA LYS A 59 2.37 -8.54 -3.72
C LYS A 59 2.35 -7.49 -2.63
N CYS A 60 1.83 -7.81 -1.46
CA CYS A 60 1.93 -6.98 -0.26
C CYS A 60 2.33 -7.85 0.92
N VAL A 61 3.35 -7.41 1.66
CA VAL A 61 3.90 -8.11 2.82
C VAL A 61 4.02 -7.15 3.97
N ALA A 62 3.51 -7.55 5.12
CA ALA A 62 3.69 -6.88 6.38
C ALA A 62 4.83 -7.52 7.17
N PHE A 63 5.65 -6.72 7.83
CA PHE A 63 6.75 -7.17 8.67
C PHE A 63 7.03 -6.14 9.78
N PRO A 64 7.57 -6.55 10.95
CA PRO A 64 8.01 -5.60 11.96
C PRO A 64 9.11 -4.70 11.38
N GLU A 65 9.03 -3.39 11.62
CA GLU A 65 9.99 -2.41 11.11
C GLU A 65 11.42 -2.72 11.53
N GLU A 66 11.59 -3.09 12.79
CA GLU A 66 12.80 -3.74 13.27
C GLU A 66 12.76 -5.18 12.77
N ARG A 67 13.50 -5.44 11.69
CA ARG A 67 13.51 -6.75 11.02
C ARG A 67 14.20 -7.80 11.89
N GLU A 68 13.50 -8.23 12.92
CA GLU A 68 13.85 -9.36 13.75
C GLU A 68 13.35 -10.64 13.06
N ASN A 69 14.24 -11.60 12.87
CA ASN A 69 13.89 -12.99 12.53
C ASN A 69 13.15 -13.25 11.22
N GLN A 70 13.26 -12.38 10.19
CA GLN A 70 12.59 -12.57 8.89
C GLN A 70 11.06 -12.77 9.03
N LEU A 71 10.45 -12.19 10.07
CA LEU A 71 9.01 -12.26 10.30
C LEU A 71 8.30 -11.49 9.19
N GLU A 72 7.60 -12.22 8.33
CA GLU A 72 6.82 -11.67 7.21
C GLU A 72 5.42 -12.29 7.23
N TYR A 73 4.41 -11.44 7.07
CA TYR A 73 3.02 -11.82 6.92
C TYR A 73 2.53 -11.37 5.53
N VAL A 74 2.20 -12.33 4.68
CA VAL A 74 1.89 -12.06 3.28
C VAL A 74 0.39 -11.83 3.13
N LEU A 75 0.01 -10.59 2.85
CA LEU A 75 -1.39 -10.17 2.66
C LEU A 75 -1.87 -10.51 1.24
N ILE A 76 -1.06 -10.15 0.24
CA ILE A 76 -1.36 -10.31 -1.18
C ILE A 76 -0.15 -10.97 -1.86
N LYS A 77 -0.41 -11.94 -2.76
CA LYS A 77 0.62 -12.62 -3.53
C LYS A 77 0.11 -13.01 -4.92
N ASN A 78 0.91 -12.76 -5.95
CA ASN A 78 0.53 -13.00 -7.35
C ASN A 78 -0.80 -12.30 -7.71
N SER A 79 -0.97 -11.07 -7.23
CA SER A 79 -2.16 -10.24 -7.39
C SER A 79 -3.43 -10.76 -6.71
N CYS A 80 -3.35 -11.84 -5.93
CA CYS A 80 -4.46 -12.45 -5.21
C CYS A 80 -4.35 -12.24 -3.70
N GLU A 81 -5.49 -12.05 -3.04
CA GLU A 81 -5.64 -12.12 -1.59
C GLU A 81 -5.13 -13.47 -1.10
N LEU A 82 -4.15 -13.46 -0.19
CA LEU A 82 -3.63 -14.68 0.43
C LEU A 82 -4.09 -14.80 1.88
N ASP A 83 -4.17 -13.67 2.58
CA ASP A 83 -4.80 -13.58 3.88
C ASP A 83 -6.33 -13.48 3.75
N ALA A 84 -7.05 -14.17 4.64
CA ALA A 84 -8.51 -14.22 4.63
C ALA A 84 -9.15 -12.93 5.14
N ALA A 85 -8.43 -12.14 5.94
CA ALA A 85 -8.87 -10.85 6.44
C ALA A 85 -8.43 -9.68 5.54
N THR A 86 -7.92 -9.99 4.34
CA THR A 86 -7.52 -9.01 3.32
C THR A 86 -8.51 -9.01 2.16
N THR A 87 -8.88 -7.83 1.67
CA THR A 87 -9.75 -7.68 0.50
C THR A 87 -9.21 -6.62 -0.46
N ILE A 88 -9.00 -6.99 -1.71
CA ILE A 88 -8.63 -6.08 -2.80
C ILE A 88 -9.90 -5.39 -3.29
N LEU A 89 -9.97 -4.08 -3.09
CA LEU A 89 -11.12 -3.27 -3.46
C LEU A 89 -11.05 -2.81 -4.92
N SER A 90 -9.84 -2.50 -5.40
CA SER A 90 -9.57 -2.10 -6.78
C SER A 90 -8.13 -2.44 -7.17
N SER A 91 -7.92 -3.05 -8.33
CA SER A 91 -6.59 -3.34 -8.88
C SER A 91 -6.68 -3.50 -10.39
N GLY A 92 -5.78 -2.85 -11.13
CA GLY A 92 -5.63 -3.01 -12.57
C GLY A 92 -6.77 -2.44 -13.43
N SER A 93 -7.62 -1.57 -12.87
CA SER A 93 -8.80 -1.02 -13.56
C SER A 93 -8.87 0.51 -13.56
N SER A 94 -7.97 1.17 -12.82
CA SER A 94 -7.87 2.63 -12.78
C SER A 94 -6.46 3.06 -12.36
N PRO A 95 -6.11 4.37 -12.46
CA PRO A 95 -4.89 4.92 -11.88
C PRO A 95 -4.81 4.83 -10.35
N VAL A 96 -5.87 4.32 -9.70
CA VAL A 96 -5.94 4.08 -8.26
C VAL A 96 -6.19 2.59 -8.00
N ALA A 97 -5.33 2.00 -7.18
CA ALA A 97 -5.52 0.67 -6.62
C ALA A 97 -5.70 0.77 -5.11
N SER A 98 -6.54 -0.09 -4.55
CA SER A 98 -6.80 -0.10 -3.12
C SER A 98 -7.12 -1.49 -2.61
N PHE A 99 -6.78 -1.72 -1.35
CA PHE A 99 -7.13 -2.91 -0.61
C PHE A 99 -7.33 -2.53 0.86
N GLN A 100 -7.97 -3.42 1.60
CA GLN A 100 -8.08 -3.34 3.04
C GLN A 100 -7.58 -4.63 3.66
N PHE A 101 -7.16 -4.55 4.92
CA PHE A 101 -6.87 -5.73 5.74
C PHE A 101 -7.19 -5.43 7.21
N GLU A 102 -7.40 -6.47 7.99
CA GLU A 102 -7.62 -6.36 9.44
C GLU A 102 -6.29 -6.13 10.17
N ALA A 103 -6.22 -5.08 11.00
CA ALA A 103 -5.07 -4.76 11.81
C ALA A 103 -4.73 -5.90 12.77
N PHE A 104 -3.44 -6.20 12.87
CA PHE A 104 -2.93 -7.27 13.72
C PHE A 104 -1.63 -6.83 14.39
N GLN A 105 -1.15 -7.61 15.35
CA GLN A 105 0.16 -7.42 15.97
C GLN A 105 0.99 -8.68 15.85
N PHE A 106 2.30 -8.54 15.61
CA PHE A 106 3.20 -9.67 15.67
C PHE A 106 3.41 -10.09 17.12
N THR A 107 3.15 -11.35 17.45
CA THR A 107 3.35 -11.84 18.82
C THR A 107 4.80 -11.85 19.28
N GLN A 108 5.75 -11.75 18.34
CA GLN A 108 7.19 -11.79 18.58
C GLN A 108 7.87 -10.41 18.52
N SER A 109 7.13 -9.34 18.23
CA SER A 109 7.68 -7.97 18.13
C SER A 109 6.61 -6.93 18.46
N THR A 110 6.99 -5.92 19.24
CA THR A 110 6.14 -4.76 19.55
C THR A 110 6.43 -3.55 18.66
N SER A 111 7.31 -3.72 17.65
CA SER A 111 7.74 -2.64 16.77
C SER A 111 6.63 -2.30 15.76
N PRO A 112 6.59 -1.08 15.21
CA PRO A 112 5.62 -0.70 14.18
C PRO A 112 5.62 -1.68 13.00
N ILE A 113 4.48 -1.87 12.36
CA ILE A 113 4.33 -2.78 11.23
C ILE A 113 4.58 -2.01 9.95
N SER A 114 5.60 -2.44 9.21
CA SER A 114 5.88 -2.01 7.85
C SER A 114 5.09 -2.86 6.86
N ILE A 115 4.42 -2.22 5.91
CA ILE A 115 3.69 -2.88 4.82
C ILE A 115 4.38 -2.46 3.51
N GLU A 116 5.05 -3.41 2.87
CA GLU A 116 5.70 -3.22 1.58
C GLU A 116 4.85 -3.87 0.49
N CYS A 117 4.47 -3.09 -0.52
CA CYS A 117 3.76 -3.58 -1.69
C CYS A 117 4.62 -3.45 -2.95
N GLU A 118 4.64 -4.51 -3.76
CA GLU A 118 5.07 -4.51 -5.15
C GLU A 118 3.85 -4.26 -6.04
N ILE A 119 3.93 -3.20 -6.83
CA ILE A 119 2.89 -2.79 -7.79
C ILE A 119 3.46 -2.78 -9.20
N SER A 120 2.61 -2.92 -10.20
CA SER A 120 2.94 -2.66 -11.60
C SER A 120 2.10 -1.54 -12.18
N VAL A 121 2.74 -0.69 -12.97
CA VAL A 121 2.06 0.31 -13.80
C VAL A 121 1.77 -0.30 -15.16
N CYS A 122 0.51 -0.29 -15.59
CA CYS A 122 0.02 -1.03 -16.75
C CYS A 122 -1.01 -0.25 -17.56
N GLU A 123 -1.17 -0.62 -18.83
CA GLU A 123 -2.31 -0.24 -19.65
C GLU A 123 -3.51 -1.13 -19.33
N ALA A 124 -4.74 -0.65 -19.60
CA ALA A 124 -5.99 -1.28 -19.21
C ALA A 124 -6.07 -2.79 -19.51
N ASP A 125 -5.64 -3.22 -20.69
CA ASP A 125 -5.75 -4.62 -21.12
C ASP A 125 -4.56 -5.50 -20.69
N ASN A 126 -3.54 -4.91 -20.06
CA ASN A 126 -2.25 -5.54 -19.75
C ASN A 126 -1.94 -5.61 -18.25
N CYS A 127 -2.91 -5.27 -17.39
CA CYS A 127 -2.75 -5.35 -15.95
C CYS A 127 -2.84 -6.79 -15.44
N ASN A 128 -1.94 -7.15 -14.51
CA ASN A 128 -1.95 -8.46 -13.87
C ASN A 128 -2.85 -8.44 -12.62
N VAL A 129 -4.05 -9.00 -12.73
CA VAL A 129 -5.05 -9.11 -11.64
C VAL A 129 -5.29 -10.58 -11.26
N CYS A 130 -5.92 -10.82 -10.11
CA CYS A 130 -6.28 -12.17 -9.68
C CYS A 130 -7.34 -12.80 -10.59
N GLU A 131 -6.93 -13.38 -11.71
CA GLU A 131 -7.77 -14.25 -12.53
C GLU A 131 -7.08 -15.59 -12.77
N ASN A 132 -7.88 -16.66 -12.76
CA ASN A 132 -7.48 -18.03 -13.07
C ASN A 132 -7.13 -18.24 -14.56
N ARG A 133 -6.92 -17.15 -15.33
CA ARG A 133 -6.48 -17.23 -16.72
C ARG A 133 -5.02 -17.61 -16.71
N ARG A 134 -4.73 -18.80 -17.26
CA ARG A 134 -3.39 -19.31 -17.59
C ARG A 134 -2.47 -18.12 -17.87
N ARG A 135 -1.54 -17.86 -16.96
CA ARG A 135 -0.51 -16.81 -17.08
C ARG A 135 -0.01 -16.80 -18.53
N ARG A 136 -0.48 -15.85 -19.34
CA ARG A 136 0.34 -15.40 -20.45
C ARG A 136 1.54 -14.80 -19.74
N ARG A 137 2.69 -15.47 -19.87
CA ARG A 137 3.97 -14.88 -19.46
C ARG A 137 4.06 -13.57 -20.24
N SER A 138 3.67 -12.47 -19.60
CA SER A 138 3.80 -11.15 -20.20
C SER A 138 5.28 -10.97 -20.49
N LEU A 139 5.60 -10.48 -21.68
CA LEU A 139 6.96 -10.02 -21.98
C LEU A 139 7.21 -8.86 -21.02
N ASN A 140 8.10 -9.06 -20.04
CA ASN A 140 8.47 -8.15 -18.96
C ASN A 140 8.80 -6.74 -19.48
N ASN A 141 7.78 -5.91 -19.67
CA ASN A 141 7.95 -4.48 -19.91
C ASN A 141 7.08 -3.65 -18.95
N SER A 142 6.51 -4.27 -17.92
CA SER A 142 5.80 -3.58 -16.84
C SER A 142 6.80 -2.97 -15.86
N HIS A 143 6.70 -1.66 -15.64
CA HIS A 143 7.47 -0.98 -14.61
C HIS A 143 6.92 -1.40 -13.25
N THR A 144 7.71 -2.15 -12.49
CA THR A 144 7.36 -2.56 -11.12
C THR A 144 7.95 -1.57 -10.13
N GLU A 145 7.14 -1.15 -9.17
CA GLU A 145 7.55 -0.21 -8.13
C GLU A 145 7.25 -0.79 -6.75
N LYS A 146 8.10 -0.42 -5.79
CA LYS A 146 7.93 -0.78 -4.38
C LYS A 146 7.47 0.44 -3.61
N ILE A 147 6.38 0.29 -2.90
CA ILE A 147 5.87 1.29 -1.98
C ILE A 147 5.87 0.73 -0.57
N LYS A 148 6.04 1.62 0.41
CA LYS A 148 6.07 1.24 1.82
C LYS A 148 5.16 2.17 2.62
N ALA A 149 4.38 1.58 3.52
CA ALA A 149 3.66 2.27 4.58
C ALA A 149 4.07 1.70 5.94
N THR A 150 3.93 2.48 6.99
CA THR A 150 4.16 2.03 8.37
C THR A 150 2.92 2.35 9.19
N ILE A 151 2.49 1.40 10.02
CA ILE A 151 1.36 1.55 10.94
C ILE A 151 1.78 1.13 12.35
N ILE A 152 1.06 1.61 13.36
CA ILE A 152 1.21 1.16 14.74
C ILE A 152 -0.06 0.42 15.11
N THR A 153 0.08 -0.75 15.76
CA THR A 153 -1.07 -1.51 16.23
C THR A 153 -1.05 -1.67 17.74
N GLN A 154 -2.21 -1.47 18.35
CA GLN A 154 -2.41 -1.54 19.80
C GLN A 154 -3.44 -2.63 20.13
N PRO A 155 -3.25 -3.35 21.25
CA PRO A 155 -4.13 -4.44 21.67
C PRO A 155 -5.52 -3.95 22.12
#